data_AF-A0AAV0WBF0-F1
#
_entry.id   AF-A0AAV0WBF0-F1
#
_cell.length_a   1.000
_cell.length_b   1.000
_cell.length_c   1.000
_cell.angle_alpha   90.00
_cell.angle_beta   90.00
_cell.angle_gamma   90.00
#
_symmetry.space_group_name_H-M   'P 1'
#
loop_
_entity.id
_entity.type
_entity.pdbx_description
1 polymer ?
#
loop_
_entity_poly.entity_id
_entity_poly.type
_entity_poly.pdbx_seq_one_letter_code
_entity_poly.pdbx_strand_id
1 'polypeptide(L)'
;MHISYRLEVKKWQMRSPEDKQSFKRRKTYIINRFRKEVGIIIDQPKQGCVSSNDGNTARRFFENALLSAEITGLNVELISRFGVILATISSGFHINISAFEKYAMDTAKLYIEYYNWYYMPASVHKILLHGADVIKHCLLPIGQLSEEASEARNKHYRSFREHFTRKTSRIDTNIDLLHRLIVTSDPVISSIRPNPSKKMVPISPEVLTLLTSSDSIPIEKTVAIPNSESE
;
A
#
# COMPACT_ATOMS: atom_id res chain seq x y z
N MET A 1 2.30 -10.82 -7.05
CA MET A 1 3.27 -11.90 -6.73
C MET A 1 2.74 -13.31 -6.98
N HIS A 2 1.71 -13.77 -6.27
CA HIS A 2 1.23 -15.15 -6.38
C HIS A 2 0.75 -15.59 -7.78
N ILE A 3 0.18 -14.69 -8.56
CA ILE A 3 -0.16 -14.92 -9.98
C ILE A 3 1.12 -15.12 -10.78
N SER A 4 2.09 -14.20 -10.62
CA SER A 4 3.38 -14.23 -11.30
C SER A 4 4.15 -15.54 -11.09
N TYR A 5 4.15 -16.08 -9.87
CA TYR A 5 4.79 -17.37 -9.56
C TYR A 5 4.15 -18.57 -10.27
N ARG A 6 2.90 -18.44 -10.70
CA ARG A 6 2.11 -19.51 -11.31
C ARG A 6 1.88 -19.31 -12.80
N LEU A 7 2.48 -18.28 -13.43
CA LEU A 7 2.27 -17.95 -14.83
C LEU A 7 2.60 -19.10 -15.80
N GLU A 8 3.54 -19.96 -15.44
CA GLU A 8 3.94 -21.13 -16.24
C GLU A 8 2.86 -22.23 -16.25
N VAL A 9 2.16 -22.42 -15.13
CA VAL A 9 1.20 -23.52 -14.93
C VAL A 9 -0.25 -23.07 -15.14
N LYS A 10 -0.55 -21.80 -14.87
CA LYS A 10 -1.88 -21.18 -14.97
C LYS A 10 -2.98 -21.96 -14.25
N LYS A 11 -2.66 -22.44 -13.04
CA LYS A 11 -3.61 -23.10 -12.13
C LYS A 11 -3.61 -22.38 -10.79
N TRP A 12 -4.78 -22.29 -10.16
CA TRP A 12 -4.88 -21.69 -8.82
C TRP A 12 -4.17 -22.56 -7.75
N GLN A 13 -4.46 -23.87 -7.74
CA GLN A 13 -3.86 -24.83 -6.80
C GLN A 13 -2.68 -25.57 -7.42
N MET A 14 -1.55 -25.59 -6.70
CA MET A 14 -0.33 -26.30 -7.09
C MET A 14 -0.21 -27.61 -6.28
N ARG A 15 -0.93 -28.65 -6.71
CA ARG A 15 -0.98 -29.94 -5.97
C ARG A 15 0.14 -30.89 -6.39
N SER A 16 0.47 -30.94 -7.68
CA SER A 16 1.47 -31.87 -8.21
C SER A 16 2.89 -31.48 -7.78
N PRO A 17 3.81 -32.45 -7.64
CA PRO A 17 5.21 -32.18 -7.31
C PRO A 17 5.91 -31.35 -8.41
N GLU A 18 5.60 -31.59 -9.69
CA GLU A 18 6.14 -30.83 -10.82
C GLU A 18 5.71 -29.36 -10.76
N ASP A 19 4.42 -29.12 -10.48
CA ASP A 19 3.86 -27.77 -10.33
C ASP A 19 4.55 -27.02 -9.18
N LYS A 20 4.77 -27.70 -8.04
CA LYS A 20 5.49 -27.12 -6.88
C LYS A 20 6.93 -26.77 -7.22
N GLN A 21 7.61 -27.57 -8.05
CA GLN A 21 8.98 -27.30 -8.47
C GLN A 21 9.06 -26.11 -9.43
N SER A 22 8.17 -26.00 -10.42
CA SER A 22 8.05 -24.80 -11.28
C SER A 22 7.78 -23.55 -10.43
N PHE A 23 6.82 -23.62 -9.50
CA PHE A 23 6.51 -22.52 -8.59
C PHE A 23 7.73 -22.06 -7.79
N LYS A 24 8.48 -22.98 -7.18
CA LYS A 24 9.66 -22.64 -6.37
C LYS A 24 10.76 -22.02 -7.21
N ARG A 25 11.02 -22.55 -8.42
CA ARG A 25 12.00 -21.98 -9.35
C ARG A 25 11.64 -20.54 -9.73
N ARG A 26 10.39 -20.32 -10.16
CA ARG A 26 9.93 -18.99 -10.58
C ARG A 26 9.88 -17.99 -9.43
N LYS A 27 9.44 -18.42 -8.23
CA LYS A 27 9.47 -17.61 -7.02
C LYS A 27 10.88 -17.11 -6.70
N THR A 28 11.87 -18.01 -6.68
CA THR A 28 13.27 -17.63 -6.41
C THR A 28 13.83 -16.69 -7.47
N TYR A 29 13.54 -16.95 -8.75
CA TYR A 29 13.94 -16.08 -9.86
C TYR A 29 13.43 -14.64 -9.68
N ILE A 30 12.14 -14.48 -9.41
CA ILE A 30 11.51 -13.16 -9.24
C ILE A 30 12.05 -12.44 -8.01
N ILE A 31 12.19 -13.13 -6.87
CA ILE A 31 12.73 -12.52 -5.64
C ILE A 31 14.16 -12.01 -5.87
N ASN A 32 15.00 -12.78 -6.57
CA ASN A 32 16.36 -12.38 -6.88
C ASN A 32 16.41 -11.17 -7.83
N ARG A 33 15.55 -11.12 -8.85
CA ARG A 33 15.45 -9.95 -9.74
C ARG A 33 15.01 -8.69 -9.00
N PHE A 34 13.97 -8.76 -8.18
CA PHE A 34 13.56 -7.62 -7.35
C PHE A 34 14.65 -7.15 -6.39
N ARG A 35 15.42 -8.08 -5.82
CA ARG A 35 16.57 -7.73 -4.96
C ARG A 35 17.69 -7.04 -5.75
N LYS A 36 17.97 -7.49 -6.98
CA LYS A 36 19.06 -6.97 -7.81
C LYS A 36 18.71 -5.64 -8.48
N GLU A 37 17.53 -5.53 -9.06
CA GLU A 37 17.13 -4.40 -9.92
C GLU A 37 16.43 -3.29 -9.15
N VAL A 38 15.59 -3.64 -8.16
CA VAL A 38 14.84 -2.68 -7.36
C VAL A 38 15.48 -2.47 -5.98
N GLY A 39 16.23 -3.46 -5.47
CA GLY A 39 16.82 -3.39 -4.13
C GLY A 39 15.78 -3.58 -3.02
N ILE A 40 14.74 -4.38 -3.26
CA ILE A 40 13.74 -4.76 -2.25
C ILE A 40 13.77 -6.26 -1.96
N ILE A 41 13.49 -6.62 -0.71
CA ILE A 41 13.35 -8.00 -0.26
C ILE A 41 11.85 -8.30 -0.18
N ILE A 42 11.40 -9.25 -0.99
CA ILE A 42 9.99 -9.61 -1.11
C ILE A 42 9.80 -11.06 -0.68
N ASP A 43 8.68 -11.35 -0.01
CA ASP A 43 8.16 -12.70 0.23
C ASP A 43 9.16 -13.63 0.98
N GLN A 44 9.98 -13.01 1.83
CA GLN A 44 10.82 -13.67 2.83
C GLN A 44 10.17 -13.63 4.22
N PRO A 45 10.25 -14.71 5.01
CA PRO A 45 9.78 -14.71 6.39
C PRO A 45 10.64 -13.76 7.23
N LYS A 46 10.00 -13.02 8.14
CA LYS A 46 10.67 -12.10 9.06
C LYS A 46 10.23 -12.46 10.48
N GLN A 47 11.17 -12.63 11.41
CA GLN A 47 10.84 -13.04 12.77
C GLN A 47 9.89 -12.01 13.43
N GLY A 48 8.70 -12.47 13.86
CA GLY A 48 7.64 -11.61 14.41
C GLY A 48 6.67 -11.01 13.37
N CYS A 49 6.81 -11.30 12.07
CA CYS A 49 5.87 -10.91 11.02
C CYS A 49 5.61 -12.09 10.06
N VAL A 50 4.45 -12.09 9.39
CA VAL A 50 4.10 -13.17 8.45
C VAL A 50 4.97 -13.10 7.18
N SER A 51 5.34 -11.90 6.71
CA SER A 51 6.24 -11.72 5.57
C SER A 51 6.99 -10.38 5.63
N SER A 52 7.99 -10.22 4.78
CA SER A 52 8.73 -8.97 4.53
C SER A 52 7.98 -7.97 3.61
N ASN A 53 6.77 -8.31 3.20
CA ASN A 53 5.92 -7.43 2.40
C ASN A 53 5.24 -6.43 3.32
N ASP A 54 5.94 -5.35 3.65
CA ASP A 54 5.38 -4.21 4.37
C ASP A 54 4.90 -3.12 3.40
N GLY A 55 4.32 -2.04 3.95
CA GLY A 55 3.86 -0.90 3.15
C GLY A 55 4.98 -0.23 2.32
N ASN A 56 6.24 -0.35 2.74
CA ASN A 56 7.37 0.19 1.98
C ASN A 56 7.68 -0.68 0.76
N THR A 57 7.70 -2.00 0.93
CA THR A 57 7.83 -2.96 -0.17
C THR A 57 6.70 -2.78 -1.19
N ALA A 58 5.45 -2.60 -0.72
CA ALA A 58 4.30 -2.37 -1.59
C ALA A 58 4.42 -1.05 -2.38
N ARG A 59 4.79 0.06 -1.73
CA ARG A 59 4.99 1.35 -2.42
C ARG A 59 6.02 1.27 -3.53
N ARG A 60 7.19 0.68 -3.26
CA ARG A 60 8.25 0.51 -4.26
C ARG A 60 7.85 -0.41 -5.42
N PHE A 61 6.97 -1.38 -5.19
CA PHE A 61 6.44 -2.25 -6.25
C PHE A 61 5.55 -1.48 -7.23
N PHE A 62 4.68 -0.59 -6.75
CA PHE A 62 3.76 0.17 -7.62
C PHE A 62 4.36 1.47 -8.17
N GLU A 63 5.49 1.94 -7.64
CA GLU A 63 6.19 3.15 -8.10
C GLU A 63 6.65 3.05 -9.56
N ASN A 64 7.18 1.90 -9.98
CA ASN A 64 7.57 1.65 -11.37
C ASN A 64 6.85 0.41 -11.90
N ALA A 65 5.63 0.62 -12.41
CA ALA A 65 4.79 -0.44 -12.95
C ALA A 65 5.45 -1.20 -14.12
N LEU A 66 6.23 -0.52 -14.96
CA LEU A 66 6.93 -1.12 -16.10
C LEU A 66 7.97 -2.14 -15.64
N LEU A 67 8.87 -1.72 -14.73
CA LEU A 67 9.91 -2.60 -14.19
C LEU A 67 9.29 -3.78 -13.41
N SER A 68 8.26 -3.50 -12.61
CA SER A 68 7.54 -4.55 -11.88
C SER A 68 6.85 -5.54 -12.82
N ALA A 69 6.27 -5.09 -13.92
CA ALA A 69 5.67 -5.95 -14.94
C ALA A 69 6.72 -6.80 -15.65
N GLU A 70 7.87 -6.22 -16.01
CA GLU A 70 8.98 -6.94 -16.65
C GLU A 70 9.52 -8.05 -15.75
N ILE A 71 9.78 -7.76 -14.47
CA ILE A 71 10.28 -8.74 -13.51
C ILE A 71 9.23 -9.84 -13.26
N THR A 72 7.96 -9.48 -13.12
CA THR A 72 6.90 -10.43 -12.78
C THR A 72 6.32 -11.18 -13.98
N GLY A 73 6.47 -10.66 -15.20
CA GLY A 73 5.78 -11.12 -16.39
C GLY A 73 4.26 -10.89 -16.36
N LEU A 74 3.79 -9.91 -15.58
CA LEU A 74 2.38 -9.53 -15.51
C LEU A 74 2.07 -8.40 -16.50
N ASN A 75 0.78 -8.21 -16.78
CA ASN A 75 0.31 -7.12 -17.62
C ASN A 75 0.59 -5.77 -16.91
N VAL A 76 1.27 -4.86 -17.64
CA VAL A 76 1.69 -3.54 -17.13
C VAL A 76 0.48 -2.70 -16.74
N GLU A 77 -0.54 -2.67 -17.60
CA GLU A 77 -1.75 -1.88 -17.38
C GLU A 77 -2.46 -2.32 -16.11
N LEU A 78 -2.58 -3.63 -15.86
CA LEU A 78 -3.17 -4.11 -14.62
C LEU A 78 -2.40 -3.62 -13.37
N ILE A 79 -1.06 -3.63 -13.42
CA ILE A 79 -0.23 -3.13 -12.32
C ILE A 79 -0.41 -1.63 -12.12
N SER A 80 -0.42 -0.84 -13.21
CA SER A 80 -0.59 0.62 -13.12
C SER A 80 -1.98 0.96 -12.55
N ARG A 81 -3.04 0.30 -13.02
CA ARG A 81 -4.41 0.50 -12.53
C ARG A 81 -4.55 0.19 -11.05
N PHE A 82 -3.94 -0.90 -10.57
CA PHE A 82 -3.90 -1.18 -9.13
C PHE A 82 -3.13 -0.12 -8.35
N GLY A 83 -2.01 0.38 -8.89
CA GLY A 83 -1.26 1.48 -8.29
C GLY A 83 -2.12 2.74 -8.13
N VAL A 84 -2.87 3.11 -9.16
CA VAL A 84 -3.80 4.26 -9.16
C VAL A 84 -4.93 4.08 -8.16
N ILE A 85 -5.56 2.90 -8.12
CA ILE A 85 -6.64 2.62 -7.16
C ILE A 85 -6.13 2.77 -5.72
N LEU A 86 -4.98 2.17 -5.41
CA LEU A 86 -4.40 2.26 -4.06
C LEU A 86 -3.96 3.68 -3.70
N ALA A 87 -3.37 4.41 -4.64
CA ALA A 87 -3.03 5.83 -4.46
C ALA A 87 -4.27 6.70 -4.23
N THR A 88 -5.37 6.42 -4.93
CA THR A 88 -6.64 7.15 -4.77
C THR A 88 -7.24 6.91 -3.38
N ILE A 89 -7.28 5.66 -2.91
CA ILE A 89 -7.78 5.29 -1.57
C ILE A 89 -6.89 5.92 -0.47
N SER A 90 -5.58 5.93 -0.66
CA SER A 90 -4.62 6.48 0.32
C SER A 90 -4.44 8.00 0.26
N SER A 91 -5.07 8.69 -0.70
CA SER A 91 -4.87 10.13 -0.92
C SER A 91 -5.38 11.00 0.22
N GLY A 92 -6.38 10.52 0.97
CA GLY A 92 -7.03 11.25 2.06
C GLY A 92 -8.01 12.35 1.60
N PHE A 93 -8.34 12.39 0.31
CA PHE A 93 -9.29 13.32 -0.31
C PHE A 93 -10.61 12.64 -0.68
N HIS A 94 -11.64 13.45 -0.95
CA HIS A 94 -12.91 12.93 -1.44
C HIS A 94 -12.76 12.36 -2.85
N ILE A 95 -13.29 11.15 -3.04
CA ILE A 95 -13.21 10.38 -4.28
C ILE A 95 -14.54 10.54 -5.04
N ASN A 96 -14.46 10.74 -6.35
CA ASN A 96 -15.62 10.68 -7.22
C ASN A 96 -16.08 9.22 -7.36
N ILE A 97 -17.20 8.89 -6.70
CA ILE A 97 -17.72 7.52 -6.59
C ILE A 97 -17.98 6.91 -7.97
N SER A 98 -18.63 7.64 -8.88
CA SER A 98 -18.99 7.10 -10.21
C SER A 98 -17.75 6.85 -11.08
N ALA A 99 -16.78 7.78 -11.04
CA ALA A 99 -15.53 7.61 -11.77
C ALA A 99 -14.72 6.42 -11.21
N PHE A 100 -14.63 6.30 -9.88
CA PHE A 100 -13.95 5.20 -9.21
C PHE A 100 -14.60 3.85 -9.49
N GLU A 101 -15.93 3.76 -9.41
CA GLU A 101 -16.68 2.53 -9.69
C GLU A 101 -16.43 2.02 -11.12
N LYS A 102 -16.50 2.91 -12.12
CA LYS A 102 -16.19 2.57 -13.51
C LYS A 102 -14.75 2.08 -13.64
N TYR A 103 -13.79 2.79 -13.05
CA TYR A 103 -12.38 2.44 -13.12
C TYR A 103 -12.09 1.08 -12.46
N ALA A 104 -12.72 0.80 -11.31
CA ALA A 104 -12.60 -0.46 -10.59
C ALA A 104 -13.23 -1.63 -11.35
N MET A 105 -14.41 -1.43 -11.95
CA MET A 105 -15.08 -2.43 -12.78
C MET A 105 -14.31 -2.77 -14.04
N ASP A 106 -13.75 -1.78 -14.73
CA ASP A 106 -12.90 -2.01 -15.91
C ASP A 106 -11.61 -2.76 -15.53
N THR A 107 -11.03 -2.43 -14.38
CA THR A 107 -9.87 -3.16 -13.83
C THR A 107 -10.24 -4.61 -13.47
N ALA A 108 -11.44 -4.87 -12.96
CA ALA A 108 -11.92 -6.21 -12.68
C ALA A 108 -12.12 -7.04 -13.95
N LYS A 109 -12.65 -6.45 -15.02
CA LYS A 109 -12.76 -7.11 -16.34
C LYS A 109 -11.39 -7.48 -16.88
N LEU A 110 -10.44 -6.54 -16.83
CA LEU A 110 -9.05 -6.76 -17.24
C LEU A 110 -8.40 -7.91 -16.46
N TYR A 111 -8.64 -7.97 -15.15
CA TYR A 111 -8.14 -9.06 -14.31
C TYR A 111 -8.67 -10.42 -14.75
N ILE A 112 -9.98 -10.52 -15.04
CA ILE A 112 -10.61 -11.77 -15.47
C ILE A 112 -10.09 -12.17 -16.85
N GLU A 113 -9.93 -11.22 -17.78
CA GLU A 113 -9.43 -11.48 -19.13
C GLU A 113 -8.03 -12.13 -19.11
N TYR A 114 -7.08 -11.57 -18.36
CA TYR A 114 -5.71 -12.07 -18.32
C TYR A 114 -5.49 -13.23 -17.33
N TYR A 115 -6.25 -13.28 -16.24
CA TYR A 115 -5.97 -14.14 -15.08
C TYR A 115 -7.20 -14.90 -14.55
N ASN A 116 -8.17 -15.25 -15.40
CA ASN A 116 -9.37 -16.04 -15.04
C ASN A 116 -9.08 -17.33 -14.23
N TRP A 117 -7.92 -17.96 -14.45
CA TRP A 117 -7.49 -19.19 -13.79
C TRP A 117 -7.06 -18.99 -12.33
N TYR A 118 -6.92 -17.75 -11.86
CA TYR A 118 -6.58 -17.41 -10.50
C TYR A 118 -7.73 -16.66 -9.82
N TYR A 119 -8.33 -17.27 -8.80
CA TYR A 119 -9.40 -16.61 -8.04
C TYR A 119 -8.89 -15.32 -7.38
N MET A 120 -9.67 -14.25 -7.56
CA MET A 120 -9.37 -12.95 -6.98
C MET A 120 -9.33 -13.06 -5.44
N PRO A 121 -8.26 -12.59 -4.77
CA PRO A 121 -8.21 -12.57 -3.31
C PRO A 121 -9.33 -11.71 -2.73
N ALA A 122 -9.84 -12.07 -1.54
CA ALA A 122 -10.95 -11.38 -0.89
C ALA A 122 -10.72 -9.86 -0.75
N SER A 123 -9.51 -9.41 -0.43
CA SER A 123 -9.20 -7.98 -0.33
C SER A 123 -9.29 -7.27 -1.69
N VAL A 124 -8.79 -7.89 -2.75
CA VAL A 124 -8.87 -7.33 -4.12
C VAL A 124 -10.32 -7.28 -4.58
N HIS A 125 -11.10 -8.32 -4.31
CA HIS A 125 -12.53 -8.37 -4.61
C HIS A 125 -13.31 -7.27 -3.88
N LYS A 126 -13.05 -7.09 -2.58
CA LYS A 126 -13.64 -6.00 -1.80
C LYS A 126 -13.30 -4.64 -2.37
N ILE A 127 -12.05 -4.40 -2.79
CA ILE A 127 -11.65 -3.13 -3.39
C ILE A 127 -12.34 -2.90 -4.75
N LEU A 128 -12.33 -3.90 -5.64
CA LEU A 128 -12.79 -3.72 -7.01
C LEU A 128 -14.32 -3.73 -7.14
N LEU A 129 -15.02 -4.60 -6.41
CA LEU A 129 -16.48 -4.73 -6.54
C LEU A 129 -17.26 -3.98 -5.46
N HIS A 130 -16.74 -3.92 -4.23
CA HIS A 130 -17.42 -3.26 -3.10
C HIS A 130 -16.78 -1.93 -2.70
N GLY A 131 -15.69 -1.52 -3.35
CA GLY A 131 -14.93 -0.34 -2.94
C GLY A 131 -15.73 0.93 -3.06
N ALA A 132 -16.49 1.09 -4.15
CA ALA A 132 -17.35 2.25 -4.38
C ALA A 132 -18.46 2.36 -3.31
N ASP A 133 -19.11 1.24 -2.98
CA ASP A 133 -20.14 1.20 -1.94
C ASP A 133 -19.58 1.58 -0.56
N VAL A 134 -18.41 1.05 -0.21
CA VAL A 134 -17.74 1.38 1.05
C VAL A 134 -17.43 2.88 1.10
N ILE A 135 -16.83 3.44 0.04
CA ILE A 135 -16.50 4.87 -0.04
C ILE A 135 -17.77 5.73 0.09
N LYS A 136 -18.88 5.31 -0.52
CA LYS A 136 -20.17 6.01 -0.46
C LYS A 136 -20.73 6.10 0.97
N HIS A 137 -20.51 5.07 1.80
CA HIS A 137 -21.01 5.02 3.17
C HIS A 137 -20.05 5.59 4.21
N CYS A 138 -18.80 5.90 3.84
CA CYS A 138 -17.83 6.53 4.73
C CYS A 138 -18.15 8.02 4.94
N LEU A 139 -18.18 8.46 6.20
CA LEU A 139 -18.39 9.87 6.56
C LEU A 139 -17.20 10.76 6.22
N LEU A 140 -15.99 10.20 6.31
CA LEU A 140 -14.72 10.88 6.03
C LEU A 140 -14.03 10.21 4.84
N PRO A 141 -13.13 10.91 4.13
CA PRO A 141 -12.28 10.30 3.13
C PRO A 141 -11.62 9.03 3.65
N ILE A 142 -11.70 7.95 2.88
CA ILE A 142 -11.29 6.62 3.34
C ILE A 142 -9.81 6.57 3.79
N GLY A 143 -8.93 7.35 3.16
CA GLY A 143 -7.53 7.47 3.56
C GLY A 143 -7.33 8.06 4.96
N GLN A 144 -8.26 8.87 5.46
CA GLN A 144 -8.23 9.41 6.83
C GLN A 144 -8.68 8.37 7.87
N LEU A 145 -9.43 7.35 7.46
CA LEU A 145 -9.89 6.24 8.29
C LEU A 145 -8.87 5.08 8.36
N SER A 146 -7.62 5.32 7.93
CA SER A 146 -6.57 4.30 7.84
C SER A 146 -6.07 3.85 9.22
N GLU A 147 -5.84 2.53 9.35
CA GLU A 147 -5.23 1.91 10.54
C GLU A 147 -3.72 2.23 10.67
N GLU A 148 -3.06 2.61 9.56
CA GLU A 148 -1.60 2.81 9.52
C GLU A 148 -1.08 3.78 10.58
N ALA A 149 -1.86 4.82 10.90
CA ALA A 149 -1.50 5.79 11.93
C ALA A 149 -1.44 5.16 13.33
N SER A 150 -2.37 4.25 13.64
CA SER A 150 -2.40 3.50 14.89
C SER A 150 -1.26 2.49 14.95
N GLU A 151 -1.01 1.76 13.86
CA GLU A 151 0.08 0.78 13.81
C GLU A 151 1.47 1.44 13.95
N ALA A 152 1.67 2.62 13.34
CA ALA A 152 2.88 3.40 13.51
C ALA A 152 3.13 3.80 14.98
N ARG A 153 2.07 3.92 15.79
CA ARG A 153 2.18 4.19 17.23
C ARG A 153 2.88 3.07 17.99
N ASN A 154 2.85 1.83 17.50
CA ASN A 154 3.53 0.69 18.14
C ASN A 154 5.06 0.86 18.17
N LYS A 155 5.63 1.68 17.26
CA LYS A 155 7.05 2.06 17.32
C LYS A 155 7.33 2.94 18.53
N HIS A 156 6.49 3.95 18.76
CA HIS A 156 6.60 4.84 19.91
C HIS A 156 6.31 4.11 21.22
N TYR A 157 5.32 3.22 21.24
CA TYR A 157 5.01 2.39 22.41
C TYR A 157 6.24 1.64 22.93
N ARG A 158 6.96 0.96 22.03
CA ARG A 158 8.19 0.22 22.38
C ARG A 158 9.27 1.16 22.90
N SER A 159 9.51 2.27 22.20
CA SER A 159 10.50 3.28 22.61
C SER A 159 10.18 3.92 23.97
N PHE A 160 8.91 4.26 24.22
CA PHE A 160 8.45 4.83 25.49
C PHE A 160 8.61 3.86 26.63
N ARG A 161 8.20 2.61 26.42
CA ARG A 161 8.40 1.56 27.40
C ARG A 161 9.88 1.38 27.73
N GLU A 162 10.79 1.51 26.79
CA GLU A 162 12.22 1.32 27.06
C GLU A 162 12.84 2.51 27.81
N HIS A 163 12.58 3.74 27.36
CA HIS A 163 13.35 4.92 27.80
C HIS A 163 12.60 5.85 28.75
N PHE A 164 11.27 5.76 28.84
CA PHE A 164 10.44 6.80 29.49
C PHE A 164 9.52 6.27 30.60
N THR A 165 9.65 5.00 31.00
CA THR A 165 8.86 4.40 32.08
C THR A 165 9.73 3.92 33.22
N ARG A 166 9.27 4.07 34.46
CA ARG A 166 9.91 3.50 35.64
C ARG A 166 9.87 1.96 35.59
N LYS A 167 10.98 1.33 35.98
CA LYS A 167 11.16 -0.13 36.02
C LYS A 167 11.04 -0.73 37.42
N THR A 168 10.32 -0.04 38.30
CA THR A 168 10.05 -0.44 39.68
C THR A 168 9.00 -1.55 39.75
N SER A 169 7.92 -1.42 39.00
CA SER A 169 6.86 -2.44 38.89
C SER A 169 6.22 -2.41 37.50
N ARG A 170 5.50 -3.50 37.14
CA ARG A 170 4.74 -3.55 35.89
C ARG A 170 3.58 -2.55 35.88
N ILE A 171 3.00 -2.28 37.05
CA ILE A 171 1.91 -1.31 37.21
C ILE A 171 2.44 0.09 36.94
N ASP A 172 3.56 0.47 37.57
CA ASP A 172 4.18 1.78 37.36
C ASP A 172 4.63 1.97 35.91
N THR A 173 5.19 0.92 35.30
CA THR A 173 5.55 0.94 33.88
C THR A 173 4.35 1.27 32.99
N ASN A 174 3.20 0.63 33.23
CA ASN A 174 2.00 0.84 32.44
C ASN A 174 1.38 2.22 32.67
N ILE A 175 1.40 2.73 33.91
CA ILE A 175 0.92 4.06 34.25
C ILE A 175 1.75 5.12 33.52
N ASP A 176 3.08 5.04 33.59
CA ASP A 176 3.97 5.98 32.91
C ASP A 176 3.80 5.94 31.38
N LEU A 177 3.62 4.74 30.83
CA LEU A 177 3.40 4.54 29.41
C LEU A 177 2.09 5.19 28.95
N LEU A 178 1.01 5.00 29.72
CA LEU A 178 -0.29 5.61 29.46
C LEU A 178 -0.21 7.14 29.52
N HIS A 179 0.37 7.69 30.60
CA HIS A 179 0.56 9.14 30.73
C HIS A 179 1.34 9.72 29.56
N ARG A 180 2.44 9.07 29.15
CA ARG A 180 3.24 9.51 28.00
C ARG A 180 2.42 9.50 26.72
N LEU A 181 1.63 8.45 26.48
CA LEU A 181 0.77 8.37 25.30
C LEU A 181 -0.25 9.50 25.28
N ILE A 182 -0.92 9.78 26.41
CA ILE A 182 -1.88 10.88 26.54
C ILE A 182 -1.23 12.22 26.22
N VAL A 183 -0.08 12.53 26.82
CA VAL A 183 0.65 13.79 26.55
C VAL A 183 1.03 13.92 25.07
N THR A 184 1.34 12.81 24.40
CA THR A 184 1.68 12.83 22.97
C THR A 184 0.49 12.95 22.03
N SER A 185 -0.69 12.48 22.44
CA SER A 185 -1.94 12.59 21.66
C SER A 185 -2.75 13.84 22.01
N ASP A 186 -2.34 14.60 23.02
CA ASP A 186 -2.99 15.85 23.40
C ASP A 186 -3.01 16.85 22.22
N PRO A 187 -4.20 17.27 21.75
CA PRO A 187 -4.34 18.17 20.60
C PRO A 187 -3.69 19.54 20.81
N VAL A 188 -3.80 20.10 22.01
CA VAL A 188 -3.25 21.42 22.35
C VAL A 188 -1.72 21.35 22.28
N ILE A 189 -1.12 20.36 22.95
CA ILE A 189 0.34 20.17 22.94
C ILE A 189 0.82 19.80 21.53
N SER A 190 0.05 18.99 20.79
CA SER A 190 0.38 18.63 19.40
C SER A 190 0.42 19.84 18.47
N SER A 191 -0.52 20.79 18.62
CA SER A 191 -0.59 21.98 17.78
C SER A 191 0.59 22.95 17.94
N ILE A 192 1.21 22.97 19.12
CA ILE A 192 2.33 23.86 19.45
C ILE A 192 3.68 23.20 19.12
N ARG A 193 3.70 21.86 18.97
CA ARG A 193 4.95 21.11 18.73
C ARG A 193 5.52 21.40 17.34
N PRO A 194 6.84 21.55 17.21
CA PRO A 194 7.48 21.69 15.91
C PRO A 194 7.32 20.39 15.12
N ASN A 195 6.72 20.48 13.94
CA ASN A 195 6.56 19.35 13.04
C ASN A 195 7.75 19.26 12.07
N PRO A 196 8.29 18.05 11.81
CA PRO A 196 9.31 17.87 10.79
C PRO A 196 8.73 18.18 9.40
N SER A 197 9.54 18.79 8.53
CA SER A 197 9.15 19.03 7.14
C SER A 197 8.94 17.71 6.42
N LYS A 198 7.80 17.58 5.73
CA LYS A 198 7.49 16.42 4.88
C LYS A 198 7.78 16.75 3.44
N LYS A 199 8.48 15.85 2.74
CA LYS A 199 8.60 15.92 1.28
C LYS A 199 7.24 15.64 0.66
N MET A 200 6.77 16.53 -0.20
CA MET A 200 5.55 16.32 -0.97
C MET A 200 5.88 15.49 -2.20
N VAL A 201 5.08 14.45 -2.43
CA VAL A 201 5.16 13.62 -3.65
C VAL A 201 4.02 14.04 -4.57
N PRO A 202 4.29 14.32 -5.85
CA PRO A 202 3.25 14.72 -6.79
C PRO A 202 2.25 13.57 -6.99
N ILE A 203 0.97 13.93 -7.12
CA ILE A 203 -0.10 12.97 -7.40
C ILE A 203 -0.13 12.73 -8.91
N SER A 204 -0.28 11.47 -9.34
CA SER A 204 -0.38 11.15 -10.76
C SER A 204 -1.66 11.74 -11.38
N PRO A 205 -1.62 12.14 -12.66
CA PRO A 205 -2.79 12.75 -13.33
C PRO A 205 -4.01 11.82 -13.34
N GLU A 206 -3.81 10.51 -13.48
CA GLU A 206 -4.88 9.51 -13.41
C GLU A 206 -5.55 9.42 -12.04
N VAL A 207 -4.83 9.71 -10.95
CA VAL A 207 -5.45 9.78 -9.62
C VAL A 207 -6.28 11.05 -9.50
N LEU A 208 -5.80 12.18 -10.05
CA LEU A 208 -6.53 13.45 -10.00
C LEU A 208 -7.89 13.38 -10.71
N THR A 209 -8.02 12.60 -11.78
CA THR A 209 -9.32 12.41 -12.47
C THR A 209 -10.34 11.63 -11.63
N LEU A 210 -9.88 10.85 -10.65
CA LEU A 210 -10.73 10.07 -9.75
C LEU A 210 -11.10 10.84 -8.47
N LEU A 211 -10.46 11.98 -8.20
CA LEU A 211 -10.75 12.82 -7.05
C LEU A 211 -11.82 13.86 -7.37
N THR A 212 -12.58 14.28 -6.35
CA THR A 212 -13.56 15.36 -6.50
C THR A 212 -12.85 16.70 -6.53
N SER A 213 -13.20 17.56 -7.49
CA SER A 213 -12.62 18.90 -7.68
C SER A 213 -12.90 19.89 -6.53
N SER A 214 -13.78 19.53 -5.60
CA SER A 214 -14.23 20.38 -4.49
C SER A 214 -13.20 20.55 -3.39
N ASP A 215 -12.26 19.62 -3.28
CA ASP A 215 -11.17 19.73 -2.33
C ASP A 215 -10.14 20.66 -2.97
N SER A 216 -9.81 21.78 -2.31
CA SER A 216 -8.71 22.64 -2.73
C SER A 216 -7.40 21.85 -2.63
N ILE A 217 -7.09 21.07 -3.65
CA ILE A 217 -5.82 20.36 -3.78
C ILE A 217 -4.75 21.46 -3.78
N PRO A 218 -3.84 21.49 -2.80
CA PRO A 218 -2.77 22.48 -2.79
C PRO A 218 -2.04 22.43 -4.14
N ILE A 219 -1.85 23.58 -4.78
CA ILE A 219 -1.25 23.74 -6.13
C ILE A 219 0.12 23.04 -6.24
N GLU A 220 0.79 22.81 -5.10
CA GLU A 220 2.06 22.07 -5.00
C GLU A 220 1.93 20.55 -5.19
N LYS A 221 0.72 19.96 -5.10
CA LYS A 221 0.47 18.52 -5.32
C LYS A 221 0.23 18.14 -6.77
N THR A 222 0.00 19.11 -7.66
CA THR A 222 -0.46 18.88 -9.04
C THR A 222 0.64 18.84 -10.09
N VAL A 223 1.87 19.25 -9.76
CA VAL A 223 2.92 19.45 -10.79
C VAL A 223 4.02 18.40 -10.67
N ALA A 224 3.95 17.36 -11.51
CA ALA A 224 5.15 16.67 -11.96
C ALA A 224 5.71 17.50 -13.11
N ILE A 225 6.66 18.40 -12.83
CA ILE A 225 7.41 19.07 -13.90
C ILE A 225 8.28 17.96 -14.53
N PRO A 226 8.08 17.58 -15.79
CA PRO A 226 9.06 16.76 -16.47
C PRO A 226 10.34 17.57 -16.52
N ASN A 227 11.44 17.03 -15.98
CA ASN A 227 12.76 17.59 -16.24
C ASN A 227 12.94 17.54 -17.77
N SER A 228 12.67 18.66 -18.43
CA SER A 228 13.15 18.91 -19.77
C SER A 228 14.66 18.90 -19.66
N GLU A 229 15.27 17.87 -20.24
CA GLU A 229 16.66 17.89 -20.65
C GLU A 229 16.91 19.22 -21.37
N SER A 230 17.71 20.08 -20.75
CA SER A 230 18.34 21.20 -21.42
C SER A 230 19.80 20.83 -21.63
N GLU A 231 20.16 20.82 -22.91
CA GLU A 231 21.48 20.68 -23.55
C GLU A 231 22.66 21.24 -22.75
#